data_AF-A0A6A4UAY7-F1
#
_entry.id   AF-A0A6A4UAY7-F1
#
_cell.length_a   1.000
_cell.length_b   1.000
_cell.length_c   1.000
_cell.angle_alpha   90.00
_cell.angle_beta   90.00
_cell.angle_gamma   90.00
#
_symmetry.space_group_name_H-M   'P 1'
#
loop_
_entity.id
_entity.type
_entity.pdbx_description
1 polymer ?
#
loop_
_entity_poly.entity_id
_entity_poly.type
_entity_poly.pdbx_seq_one_letter_code
_entity_poly.pdbx_strand_id
1 'polypeptide(L)'
;MTDPALAARLPDRVFAAHATSPLPSPNQSQHLMLGPAQVKTNSTAGSGVRLLCLDSDYGPGMMFCDCGVLEYWIDPADLAAGRFERAYANTAGG
;
A
#
# COMPACT_ATOMS: atom_id res chain seq x y z
N MET A 1 1.94 1.30 -16.70
CA MET A 1 2.32 2.26 -17.75
C MET A 1 1.05 3.02 -18.12
N THR A 2 1.03 4.35 -18.03
CA THR A 2 -0.16 5.16 -18.29
C THR A 2 -0.54 5.08 -19.77
N ASP A 3 -1.83 4.90 -20.07
CA ASP A 3 -2.36 4.87 -21.44
C ASP A 3 -1.95 6.16 -22.20
N PRO A 4 -1.26 6.05 -23.36
CA PRO A 4 -0.83 7.20 -24.15
C PRO A 4 -1.98 8.11 -24.59
N ALA A 5 -3.16 7.53 -24.87
CA ALA A 5 -4.33 8.29 -25.30
C ALA A 5 -4.92 9.11 -24.15
N LEU A 6 -4.81 8.61 -22.91
CA LEU A 6 -5.22 9.32 -21.71
C LEU A 6 -4.20 10.41 -21.34
N ALA A 7 -2.90 10.13 -21.45
CA ALA A 7 -1.84 11.10 -21.21
C ALA A 7 -1.96 12.34 -22.11
N ALA A 8 -2.32 12.14 -23.38
CA ALA A 8 -2.51 13.23 -24.34
C ALA A 8 -3.74 14.13 -24.04
N ARG A 9 -4.69 13.67 -23.21
CA ARG A 9 -5.95 14.37 -22.92
C ARG A 9 -6.00 15.05 -21.55
N LEU A 10 -5.09 14.70 -20.65
CA LEU A 10 -5.03 15.27 -19.31
C LEU A 10 -4.00 16.39 -19.25
N PRO A 11 -4.31 17.52 -18.60
CA PRO A 11 -3.36 18.63 -18.49
C PRO A 11 -2.18 18.24 -17.58
N ASP A 12 -0.97 18.72 -17.94
CA ASP A 12 0.30 18.36 -17.29
C ASP A 12 0.29 18.49 -15.76
N ARG A 13 -0.50 19.43 -15.22
CA ARG A 13 -0.69 19.62 -13.77
C ARG A 13 -1.19 18.37 -13.05
N VAL A 14 -1.96 17.51 -13.72
CA VAL A 14 -2.47 16.25 -13.15
C VAL A 14 -1.30 15.29 -12.91
N PHE A 15 -0.37 15.19 -13.87
CA PHE A 15 0.80 14.35 -13.72
C PHE A 15 1.82 14.95 -12.76
N ALA A 16 2.04 16.27 -12.81
CA ALA A 16 2.95 16.98 -11.92
C ALA A 16 2.53 16.86 -10.44
N ALA A 17 1.22 16.86 -10.16
CA ALA A 17 0.68 16.67 -8.81
C ALA A 17 0.97 15.29 -8.21
N HIS A 18 1.28 14.30 -9.06
CA HIS A 18 1.52 12.92 -8.64
C HIS A 18 2.93 12.41 -8.95
N ALA A 19 3.76 13.20 -9.64
CA ALA A 19 5.11 12.82 -10.07
C ALA A 19 6.08 12.53 -8.91
N THR A 20 5.84 13.13 -7.75
CA THR A 20 6.62 12.93 -6.52
C THR A 20 6.01 11.91 -5.57
N SER A 21 4.80 11.43 -5.87
CA SER A 21 4.18 10.36 -5.10
C SER A 21 4.64 9.02 -5.67
N PRO A 22 5.20 8.11 -4.85
CA PRO A 22 5.32 6.71 -5.24
C PRO A 22 3.89 6.18 -5.42
N LEU A 23 3.38 6.29 -6.65
CA LEU A 23 2.06 5.77 -6.97
C LEU A 23 2.16 4.26 -7.12
N PRO A 24 1.23 3.52 -6.49
CA PRO A 24 1.12 2.11 -6.69
C PRO A 24 1.04 1.70 -8.16
N SER A 25 1.96 0.86 -8.61
CA SER A 25 1.85 0.19 -9.89
C SER A 25 0.99 -1.06 -9.68
N PRO A 26 -0.14 -1.21 -10.39
CA PRO A 26 -0.99 -2.40 -10.25
C PRO A 26 -0.29 -3.69 -10.71
N ASN A 27 0.81 -3.59 -11.46
CA ASN A 27 1.55 -4.71 -12.03
C ASN A 27 2.79 -5.11 -11.20
N GLN A 28 3.00 -4.53 -10.02
CA GLN A 28 4.16 -4.84 -9.18
C GLN A 28 3.71 -5.17 -7.76
N SER A 29 4.35 -6.17 -7.17
CA SER A 29 4.27 -6.38 -5.72
C SER A 29 4.79 -5.14 -5.01
N GLN A 30 4.01 -4.63 -4.07
CA GLN A 30 4.29 -3.34 -3.43
C GLN A 30 4.56 -3.52 -1.95
N HIS A 31 5.84 -3.39 -1.61
CA HIS A 31 6.29 -3.33 -0.22
C HIS A 31 6.48 -1.87 0.17
N LEU A 32 5.67 -1.37 1.10
CA LEU A 32 5.66 0.04 1.49
C LEU A 32 5.72 0.18 3.01
N MET A 33 6.65 1.00 3.49
CA MET A 33 6.60 1.53 4.84
C MET A 33 5.75 2.80 4.84
N LEU A 34 4.84 2.90 5.81
CA LEU A 34 3.89 4.00 5.93
C LEU A 34 3.00 4.16 4.67
N GLY A 35 2.36 5.33 4.56
CA GLY A 35 1.56 5.71 3.41
C GLY A 35 0.10 5.23 3.46
N PRO A 36 -0.69 5.57 2.44
CA PRO A 36 -2.12 5.26 2.39
C PRO A 36 -2.35 3.75 2.27
N ALA A 37 -3.47 3.27 2.82
CA ALA A 37 -3.94 1.90 2.65
C ALA A 37 -3.84 1.46 1.19
N GLN A 38 -3.45 0.20 0.95
CA GLN A 38 -3.36 -0.25 -0.44
C GLN A 38 -4.75 -0.28 -1.07
N VAL A 39 -4.84 0.09 -2.33
CA VAL A 39 -6.09 0.07 -3.11
C VAL A 39 -6.12 -1.15 -4.05
N LYS A 40 -5.19 -2.09 -3.88
CA LYS A 40 -5.23 -3.38 -4.58
C LYS A 40 -6.42 -4.18 -4.08
N THR A 41 -6.84 -5.19 -4.85
CA THR A 41 -8.06 -5.99 -4.66
C THR A 41 -8.23 -6.60 -3.25
N ASN A 42 -7.15 -6.73 -2.48
CA ASN A 42 -7.12 -7.35 -1.16
C ASN A 42 -6.92 -6.30 -0.05
N SER A 43 -8.01 -5.64 0.37
CA SER A 43 -7.95 -4.69 1.48
C SER A 43 -7.99 -5.43 2.82
N THR A 44 -7.05 -5.13 3.73
CA THR A 44 -7.05 -5.71 5.09
C THR A 44 -8.03 -5.01 6.05
N ALA A 45 -8.66 -3.93 5.60
CA ALA A 45 -9.60 -3.10 6.37
C ALA A 45 -9.06 -2.65 7.76
N GLY A 46 -7.75 -2.56 7.93
CA GLY A 46 -7.15 -2.05 9.16
C GLY A 46 -7.49 -0.58 9.42
N SER A 47 -7.52 -0.20 10.68
CA SER A 47 -7.80 1.16 11.16
C SER A 47 -6.57 1.81 11.78
N GLY A 48 -6.45 3.13 11.62
CA GLY A 48 -5.36 3.94 12.19
C GLY A 48 -4.27 4.26 11.18
N VAL A 49 -3.02 4.33 11.64
CA VAL A 49 -1.85 4.56 10.80
C VAL A 49 -1.29 3.22 10.34
N ARG A 50 -1.16 3.03 9.02
CA ARG A 50 -0.47 1.87 8.49
C ARG A 50 1.04 2.03 8.67
N LEU A 51 1.68 1.04 9.27
CA LEU A 51 3.13 1.02 9.48
C LEU A 51 3.86 0.35 8.32
N LEU A 52 3.34 -0.77 7.83
CA LEU A 52 3.97 -1.59 6.81
C LEU A 52 2.91 -2.30 5.97
N CYS A 53 3.15 -2.41 4.68
CA CYS A 53 2.40 -3.23 3.73
C CYS A 53 3.39 -4.14 3.00
N LEU A 54 3.11 -5.44 3.00
CA LEU A 54 3.86 -6.46 2.26
C LEU A 54 2.90 -7.22 1.34
N ASP A 55 3.20 -7.21 0.06
CA ASP A 55 2.45 -7.96 -0.93
C ASP A 55 3.04 -9.37 -1.07
N SER A 56 2.26 -10.32 -1.56
CA SER A 56 2.82 -11.59 -2.00
C SER A 56 3.82 -11.34 -3.13
N ASP A 57 4.99 -11.96 -3.03
CA ASP A 57 6.11 -11.70 -3.91
C ASP A 57 6.97 -12.95 -4.05
N TYR A 58 7.11 -13.42 -5.28
CA TYR A 58 7.92 -14.57 -5.63
C TYR A 58 9.42 -14.32 -5.49
N GLY A 59 9.89 -13.07 -5.61
CA GLY A 59 11.31 -12.72 -5.49
C GLY A 59 11.91 -13.11 -4.13
N PRO A 60 11.34 -12.65 -3.00
CA PRO A 60 11.73 -13.08 -1.66
C PRO A 60 11.03 -14.37 -1.19
N GLY A 61 10.13 -14.95 -1.98
CA GLY A 61 9.40 -16.18 -1.63
C GLY A 61 8.32 -15.97 -0.57
N MET A 62 7.69 -14.79 -0.53
CA MET A 62 6.60 -14.46 0.39
C MET A 62 5.25 -14.71 -0.26
N MET A 63 4.38 -15.47 0.40
CA MET A 63 3.01 -15.71 -0.06
C MET A 63 2.05 -15.55 1.11
N PHE A 64 1.08 -14.64 0.96
CA PHE A 64 0.05 -14.37 1.95
C PHE A 64 -1.31 -14.75 1.36
N CYS A 65 -2.08 -15.63 2.02
CA CYS A 65 -3.35 -16.12 1.49
C CYS A 65 -3.19 -16.64 0.04
N ASP A 66 -4.13 -16.36 -0.86
CA ASP A 66 -3.96 -16.52 -2.31
C ASP A 66 -3.51 -15.19 -2.93
N CYS A 67 -2.20 -15.05 -3.16
CA CYS A 67 -1.57 -13.86 -3.74
C CYS A 67 -2.04 -12.54 -3.09
N GLY A 68 -2.18 -12.58 -1.77
CA GLY A 68 -2.71 -11.54 -0.90
C GLY A 68 -1.64 -10.63 -0.31
N VAL A 69 -2.04 -9.90 0.72
CA VAL A 69 -1.23 -8.88 1.41
C VAL A 69 -1.20 -9.15 2.92
N LEU A 70 -0.15 -8.65 3.57
CA LEU A 70 -0.03 -8.46 5.02
C LEU A 70 0.17 -6.97 5.31
N GLU A 71 -0.65 -6.39 6.17
CA GLU A 71 -0.51 -4.99 6.61
C GLU A 71 -0.42 -4.89 8.14
N TYR A 72 0.49 -4.04 8.62
CA TYR A 72 0.62 -3.68 10.03
C TYR A 72 0.03 -2.30 10.29
N TRP A 73 -0.69 -2.17 11.40
CA TRP A 73 -1.47 -1.00 11.77
C TRP A 73 -1.24 -0.62 13.23
N ILE A 74 -1.41 0.66 13.54
CA ILE A 74 -1.33 1.18 14.91
C ILE A 74 -2.29 2.35 15.09
N ASP A 75 -2.81 2.53 16.29
CA ASP A 75 -3.58 3.74 16.64
C ASP A 75 -2.67 4.99 16.62
N PRO A 76 -3.14 6.15 16.10
CA PRO A 76 -2.34 7.37 16.08
C PRO A 76 -1.81 7.83 17.46
N ALA A 77 -2.59 7.65 18.53
CA ALA A 77 -2.18 8.03 19.88
C ALA A 77 -1.12 7.08 20.46
N ASP A 78 -1.15 5.80 20.05
CA ASP A 78 -0.11 4.83 20.39
C ASP A 78 1.18 5.10 19.61
N LEU A 79 1.07 5.44 18.33
CA LEU A 79 2.22 5.87 17.51
C LEU A 79 2.88 7.13 18.10
N ALA A 80 2.09 8.14 18.46
CA ALA A 80 2.60 9.38 19.05
C ALA A 80 3.33 9.15 20.39
N ALA A 81 2.93 8.12 21.13
CA ALA A 81 3.55 7.73 22.39
C ALA A 81 4.64 6.65 22.25
N GLY A 82 4.96 6.22 21.03
CA GLY A 82 5.98 5.19 20.77
C GLY A 82 5.60 3.78 21.24
N ARG A 83 4.31 3.49 21.42
CA ARG A 83 3.78 2.20 21.90
C ARG A 83 3.63 1.16 20.78
N PHE A 84 4.73 0.82 20.13
CA PHE A 84 4.73 -0.09 18.97
C PHE A 84 4.33 -1.53 19.32
N GLU A 85 4.38 -1.92 20.59
CA GLU A 85 3.85 -3.20 21.08
C GLU A 85 2.33 -3.33 20.91
N ARG A 86 1.63 -2.22 20.66
CA ARG A 86 0.18 -2.18 20.37
C ARG A 86 -0.14 -2.26 18.88
N ALA A 87 0.88 -2.33 18.02
CA ALA A 87 0.66 -2.58 16.61
C ALA A 87 0.04 -3.96 16.40
N TYR A 88 -0.85 -4.06 15.41
CA TYR A 88 -1.50 -5.32 15.04
C TYR A 88 -1.36 -5.54 13.52
N ALA A 89 -1.57 -6.77 13.09
CA ALA A 89 -1.41 -7.15 11.69
C ALA A 89 -2.64 -7.88 11.18
N ASN A 90 -3.01 -7.58 9.93
CA ASN A 90 -4.10 -8.22 9.21
C ASN A 90 -3.59 -8.75 7.86
N THR A 91 -4.15 -9.87 7.40
CA THR A 91 -3.92 -10.41 6.06
C THR A 91 -5.20 -10.41 5.24
N ALA A 92 -5.09 -10.21 3.93
CA ALA A 92 -6.22 -10.35 3.00
C ALA A 92 -5.75 -10.99 1.69
N GLY A 93 -6.53 -11.94 1.17
CA GLY A 93 -6.37 -12.59 -0.14
C GLY A 93 -7.62 -13.42 -0.42
N GLY A 94 -8.01 -13.50 -1.68
CA GLY A 94 -9.30 -14.06 -2.13
C GLY A 94 -9.16 -15.43 -2.75
#